data_AF-A0A848TFQ8-F1
#
_entry.id   AF-A0A848TFQ8-F1
#
_cell.length_a   1.000
_cell.length_b   1.000
_cell.length_c   1.000
_cell.angle_alpha   90.00
_cell.angle_beta   90.00
_cell.angle_gamma   90.00
#
_symmetry.space_group_name_H-M   'P 1'
#
loop_
_entity.id
_entity.type
_entity.pdbx_description
1 polymer ?
#
loop_
_entity_poly.entity_id
_entity_poly.type
_entity_poly.pdbx_seq_one_letter_code
_entity_poly.pdbx_strand_id
1 'polypeptide(L)'
;RYDYEARRHWQIVEDRLAKGNYMLGDTYTIVDMGVWGWAGRIPFMLADEAAMKAYPSIARLVAEIDARPAAKRAVALKDQHKFKVEFDEEAMRHLYPQIYAPDPA
;
A
#
# COMPACT_ATOMS: atom_id res chain seq x y z
N ARG A 1 -15.46 11.68 -6.95
CA ARG A 1 -14.39 11.81 -7.97
C ARG A 1 -13.21 10.91 -7.65
N TYR A 2 -12.63 11.01 -6.44
CA TYR A 2 -11.47 10.21 -6.04
C TYR A 2 -11.75 8.69 -5.98
N ASP A 3 -12.91 8.27 -5.46
CA ASP A 3 -13.28 6.85 -5.43
C ASP A 3 -13.43 6.22 -6.82
N TYR A 4 -14.03 6.97 -7.76
CA TYR A 4 -14.19 6.50 -9.13
C TYR A 4 -12.81 6.25 -9.78
N GLU A 5 -11.90 7.21 -9.64
CA GLU A 5 -10.54 7.05 -10.15
C GLU A 5 -9.79 5.92 -9.44
N ALA A 6 -9.93 5.77 -8.11
CA ALA A 6 -9.32 4.66 -7.38
C ALA A 6 -9.80 3.31 -7.91
N ARG A 7 -11.12 3.15 -8.09
CA ARG A 7 -11.71 1.92 -8.67
C ARG A 7 -11.22 1.68 -10.09
N ARG A 8 -11.10 2.72 -10.91
CA ARG A 8 -10.56 2.62 -12.29
C ARG A 8 -9.10 2.16 -12.29
N HIS A 9 -8.26 2.67 -11.41
CA HIS A 9 -6.86 2.25 -11.32
C HIS A 9 -6.73 0.79 -10.88
N TRP A 10 -7.48 0.37 -9.86
CA TRP A 10 -7.49 -1.02 -9.41
C TRP A 10 -8.06 -1.97 -10.47
N GLN A 11 -9.04 -1.52 -11.26
CA GLN A 11 -9.55 -2.31 -12.38
C GLN A 11 -8.47 -2.56 -13.45
N ILE A 12 -7.62 -1.58 -13.76
CA ILE A 12 -6.50 -1.77 -14.72
C ILE A 12 -5.52 -2.85 -14.21
N VAL A 13 -5.21 -2.82 -12.92
CA VAL A 13 -4.34 -3.83 -12.29
C VAL A 13 -5.01 -5.21 -12.30
N GLU A 14 -6.30 -5.28 -11.95
CA GLU A 14 -7.10 -6.51 -12.00
C GLU A 14 -7.11 -7.10 -13.42
N ASP A 15 -7.48 -6.31 -14.44
CA ASP A 15 -7.55 -6.74 -15.83
C ASP A 15 -6.19 -7.19 -16.37
N ARG A 16 -5.11 -6.62 -15.85
CA ARG A 16 -3.74 -7.03 -16.18
C ARG A 16 -3.39 -8.38 -15.54
N LEU A 17 -3.69 -8.56 -14.25
CA LEU A 17 -3.44 -9.80 -13.52
C LEU A 17 -4.39 -10.94 -13.93
N ALA A 18 -5.55 -10.63 -14.53
CA ALA A 18 -6.42 -11.64 -15.10
C ALA A 18 -5.79 -12.37 -16.31
N LYS A 19 -4.74 -11.79 -16.92
CA LYS A 19 -4.06 -12.33 -18.11
C LYS A 19 -2.78 -13.11 -17.81
N GLY A 20 -2.37 -13.22 -16.54
CA GLY A 20 -1.12 -13.90 -16.17
C GLY A 20 -0.88 -13.95 -14.66
N ASN A 21 0.17 -14.66 -14.25
CA ASN A 21 0.43 -14.88 -12.81
C ASN A 21 0.96 -13.62 -12.09
N TYR A 22 1.59 -12.70 -12.80
CA TYR A 22 2.18 -11.47 -12.27
C TYR A 22 1.99 -10.32 -13.26
N MET A 23 2.28 -9.09 -12.82
CA MET A 23 2.08 -7.87 -13.60
C MET A 23 2.85 -7.87 -14.93
N LEU A 24 4.00 -8.54 -14.99
CA LEU A 24 4.87 -8.61 -16.16
C LEU A 24 4.96 -10.02 -16.78
N GLY A 25 3.99 -10.90 -16.51
CA GLY A 25 3.92 -12.26 -17.06
C GLY A 25 4.04 -13.34 -15.98
N ASP A 26 4.89 -14.33 -16.19
CA ASP A 26 5.00 -15.50 -15.31
C ASP A 26 6.11 -15.39 -14.25
N THR A 27 6.86 -14.29 -14.25
CA THR A 27 7.93 -14.06 -13.27
C THR A 27 7.56 -12.94 -12.31
N TYR A 28 7.70 -13.21 -11.01
CA TYR A 28 7.54 -12.19 -9.97
C TYR A 28 8.64 -11.13 -10.07
N THR A 29 8.25 -9.86 -9.99
CA THR A 29 9.15 -8.71 -10.10
C THR A 29 8.91 -7.68 -9.00
N ILE A 30 9.71 -6.61 -9.00
CA ILE A 30 9.48 -5.43 -8.14
C ILE A 30 8.12 -4.76 -8.38
N VAL A 31 7.53 -4.92 -9.56
CA VAL A 31 6.20 -4.35 -9.87
C VAL A 31 5.12 -5.00 -9.01
N ASP A 32 5.18 -6.32 -8.84
CA ASP A 32 4.25 -7.08 -8.00
C ASP A 32 4.40 -6.72 -6.51
N MET A 33 5.64 -6.48 -6.07
CA MET A 33 5.92 -5.95 -4.73
C MET A 33 5.30 -4.57 -4.52
N GLY A 34 5.38 -3.69 -5.53
CA GLY A 34 4.76 -2.37 -5.51
C GLY A 34 3.24 -2.43 -5.45
N VAL A 35 2.62 -3.36 -6.20
CA VAL A 35 1.17 -3.61 -6.12
C VAL A 35 0.79 -4.11 -4.73
N TRP A 36 1.48 -5.13 -4.20
CA TRP A 36 1.21 -5.71 -2.89
C TRP A 36 1.25 -4.68 -1.76
N GLY A 37 2.22 -3.77 -1.78
CA GLY A 37 2.37 -2.71 -0.77
C GLY A 37 1.14 -1.80 -0.61
N TRP A 38 0.29 -1.71 -1.64
CA TRP A 38 -0.94 -0.90 -1.62
C TRP A 38 -2.23 -1.73 -1.68
N ALA A 39 -2.21 -2.90 -2.32
CA ALA A 39 -3.40 -3.70 -2.60
C ALA A 39 -4.13 -4.12 -1.31
N GLY A 40 -3.40 -4.46 -0.24
CA GLY A 40 -4.01 -4.79 1.05
C GLY A 40 -4.83 -3.64 1.68
N ARG A 41 -4.67 -2.40 1.21
CA ARG A 41 -5.40 -1.22 1.69
C ARG A 41 -6.65 -0.90 0.87
N ILE A 42 -6.98 -1.66 -0.18
CA ILE A 42 -8.15 -1.42 -1.04
C ILE A 42 -9.45 -1.28 -0.23
N PRO A 43 -9.78 -2.17 0.74
CA PRO A 43 -11.03 -2.05 1.49
C PRO A 43 -11.11 -0.75 2.30
N PHE A 44 -10.00 -0.38 2.93
CA PHE A 44 -9.87 0.87 3.68
C PHE A 44 -10.00 2.10 2.76
N MET A 45 -9.29 2.12 1.63
CA MET A 45 -9.26 3.24 0.69
C MET A 45 -10.63 3.51 0.05
N LEU A 46 -11.41 2.46 -0.19
CA LEU A 46 -12.74 2.54 -0.79
C LEU A 46 -13.86 2.59 0.24
N ALA A 47 -13.53 2.66 1.54
CA ALA A 47 -14.47 2.61 2.66
C ALA A 47 -15.50 1.46 2.54
N ASP A 48 -15.03 0.29 2.09
CA ASP A 48 -15.86 -0.87 1.77
C ASP A 48 -15.08 -2.16 2.04
N GLU A 49 -15.43 -2.85 3.14
CA GLU A 49 -14.81 -4.11 3.56
C GLU A 49 -14.96 -5.23 2.52
N ALA A 50 -15.98 -5.16 1.66
CA ALA A 50 -16.20 -6.13 0.59
C ALA A 50 -15.50 -5.77 -0.72
N ALA A 51 -14.83 -4.61 -0.81
CA ALA A 51 -14.26 -4.10 -2.07
C ALA A 51 -13.29 -5.07 -2.74
N MET A 52 -12.53 -5.84 -1.95
CA MET A 52 -11.58 -6.83 -2.48
C MET A 52 -12.27 -7.93 -3.30
N LYS A 53 -13.57 -8.20 -3.08
CA LYS A 53 -14.33 -9.18 -3.87
C LYS A 53 -14.46 -8.81 -5.35
N ALA A 54 -14.33 -7.53 -5.69
CA ALA A 54 -14.33 -7.06 -7.07
C ALA A 54 -13.00 -7.32 -7.79
N TYR A 55 -11.94 -7.72 -7.06
CA TYR A 55 -10.58 -7.83 -7.57
C TYR A 55 -9.95 -9.20 -7.25
N PRO A 56 -10.50 -10.32 -7.75
CA PRO A 56 -10.04 -11.66 -7.41
C PRO A 56 -8.59 -11.94 -7.84
N SER A 57 -8.12 -11.37 -8.94
CA SER A 57 -6.74 -11.58 -9.43
C SER A 57 -5.73 -10.84 -8.56
N ILE A 58 -6.08 -9.63 -8.09
CA ILE A 58 -5.32 -8.91 -7.07
C ILE A 58 -5.33 -9.69 -5.75
N ALA A 59 -6.49 -10.17 -5.29
CA ALA A 59 -6.60 -10.93 -4.06
C ALA A 59 -5.71 -12.19 -4.07
N ARG A 60 -5.68 -12.91 -5.20
CA ARG A 60 -4.77 -14.04 -5.43
C ARG A 60 -3.30 -13.61 -5.31
N LEU A 61 -2.90 -12.52 -5.98
CA LEU A 61 -1.53 -12.01 -5.91
C LEU A 61 -1.13 -11.67 -4.46
N VAL A 62 -2.00 -10.99 -3.72
CA VAL A 62 -1.76 -10.62 -2.32
C VAL A 62 -1.57 -11.87 -1.47
N ALA A 63 -2.48 -12.84 -1.55
CA ALA A 63 -2.38 -14.10 -0.80
C ALA A 63 -1.09 -14.87 -1.11
N GLU A 64 -0.67 -14.89 -2.37
CA GLU A 64 0.56 -15.56 -2.79
C GLU A 64 1.81 -14.86 -2.21
N ILE A 65 1.85 -13.53 -2.23
CA ILE A 65 2.98 -12.77 -1.68
C ILE A 65 3.01 -12.88 -0.15
N ASP A 66 1.85 -12.82 0.53
CA ASP A 66 1.72 -12.97 1.98
C ASP A 66 2.22 -14.34 2.48
N ALA A 67 2.11 -15.39 1.66
CA ALA A 67 2.63 -16.71 2.00
C ALA A 67 4.18 -16.73 2.11
N ARG A 68 4.88 -15.77 1.50
CA ARG A 68 6.34 -15.75 1.43
C ARG A 68 6.97 -15.37 2.78
N PRO A 69 8.06 -16.05 3.21
CA PRO A 69 8.75 -15.72 4.46
C PRO A 69 9.22 -14.26 4.55
N ALA A 70 9.61 -13.65 3.43
CA ALA A 70 10.03 -12.25 3.39
C ALA A 70 8.87 -11.28 3.67
N ALA A 71 7.68 -11.53 3.11
CA ALA A 71 6.50 -10.70 3.35
C ALA A 71 6.08 -10.75 4.82
N LYS A 72 6.08 -11.95 5.43
CA LYS A 72 5.81 -12.13 6.87
C LYS A 72 6.76 -11.32 7.75
N ARG A 73 8.07 -11.33 7.44
CA ARG A 73 9.06 -10.51 8.15
C ARG A 73 8.80 -9.01 7.97
N ALA A 74 8.47 -8.57 6.76
CA ALA A 74 8.18 -7.17 6.48
C ALA A 74 6.95 -6.67 7.25
N VAL A 75 5.87 -7.46 7.28
CA VAL A 75 4.64 -7.11 8.04
C VAL A 75 4.92 -7.01 9.55
N ALA A 76 5.78 -7.88 10.08
CA ALA A 76 6.12 -7.89 11.50
C ALA A 76 6.95 -6.66 11.95
N LEU A 77 7.59 -5.92 11.04
CA LEU A 77 8.41 -4.75 11.40
C LEU A 77 7.61 -3.66 12.11
N LYS A 78 6.33 -3.49 11.77
CA LYS A 78 5.48 -2.49 12.42
C LYS A 78 5.30 -2.76 13.92
N ASP A 79 5.37 -4.02 14.31
CA ASP A 79 5.17 -4.45 15.70
C ASP A 79 6.49 -4.40 16.50
N GLN A 80 7.63 -4.23 15.83
CA GLN A 80 8.96 -4.13 16.45
C GLN A 80 9.31 -2.69 16.87
N HIS A 81 8.56 -1.69 16.38
CA HIS A 81 8.84 -0.30 16.63
C HIS A 81 7.59 0.43 17.15
N LYS A 82 7.74 1.12 18.28
CA LYS A 82 6.71 2.05 18.75
C LYS A 82 6.86 3.36 17.98
N PHE A 83 6.01 3.56 16.98
CA PHE A 83 5.93 4.84 16.28
C PHE A 83 5.20 5.85 17.17
N LYS A 84 5.75 7.07 17.26
CA LYS A 84 5.06 8.21 17.90
C LYS A 84 3.83 8.55 17.07
N VAL A 85 2.67 8.65 17.72
CA VAL A 85 1.39 8.95 17.07
C VAL A 85 0.86 10.33 17.43
N GLU A 86 1.42 10.93 18.47
CA GLU A 86 1.09 12.26 18.96
C GLU A 86 1.72 13.35 18.08
N PHE A 87 0.88 14.24 17.56
CA PHE A 87 1.28 15.45 16.83
C PHE A 87 1.53 16.61 17.81
N ASP A 88 2.50 16.45 18.70
CA ASP A 88 2.94 17.53 19.59
C ASP A 88 3.92 18.50 18.90
N GLU A 89 4.30 19.57 19.59
CA GLU A 89 5.17 20.61 19.03
C GLU A 89 6.53 20.04 18.57
N GLU A 90 7.09 19.11 19.33
CA GLU A 90 8.33 18.43 18.97
C GLU A 90 8.17 17.64 17.66
N ALA A 91 7.08 16.88 17.50
CA ALA A 91 6.78 16.18 16.26
C ALA A 91 6.60 17.16 15.08
N MET A 92 5.90 18.27 15.30
CA MET A 92 5.68 19.30 14.27
C MET A 92 6.98 19.97 13.83
N ARG A 93 7.91 20.22 14.75
CA ARG A 93 9.25 20.76 14.42
C ARG A 93 10.08 19.79 13.57
N HIS A 94 9.98 18.49 13.83
CA HIS A 94 10.65 17.48 13.00
C HIS A 94 10.00 17.27 11.62
N LEU A 95 8.67 17.34 11.54
CA LEU A 95 7.92 17.15 10.29
C LEU A 95 7.98 18.37 9.37
N TYR A 96 8.01 19.58 9.96
CA TYR A 96 7.97 20.84 9.23
C TYR A 96 9.08 21.80 9.65
N PRO A 97 10.36 21.38 9.60
CA PRO A 97 11.47 22.21 10.08
C PRO A 97 11.51 23.60 9.42
N GLN A 98 11.03 23.72 8.18
CA GLN A 98 10.93 24.98 7.45
C GLN A 98 9.95 26.00 8.04
N ILE A 99 8.94 25.57 8.81
CA ILE A 99 7.97 26.47 9.46
C ILE A 99 8.56 27.03 10.77
N TYR A 100 9.47 26.28 11.39
CA TYR A 100 10.06 26.59 12.69
C TYR A 100 11.51 27.08 12.60
N ALA A 101 12.06 27.18 11.39
CA ALA A 101 13.38 27.75 11.17
C ALA A 101 13.35 29.26 11.50
N PRO A 102 14.41 29.80 12.13
CA PRO A 102 14.52 31.24 12.29
C PRO A 102 14.58 31.91 10.91
N ASP A 103 14.04 33.12 10.80
CA ASP A 103 14.11 33.89 9.56
C ASP A 103 15.57 34.02 9.11
N PRO A 104 15.87 33.81 7.81
CA PRO A 104 17.22 33.95 7.30
C PRO A 104 17.69 35.40 7.52
N ALA A 105 18.87 35.53 8.13
CA ALA A 105 19.55 36.80 8.36
C ALA A 105 19.98 37.50 7.06
#